data_AF-A0A2D5V163-F1
#
_entry.id   AF-A0A2D5V163-F1
#
_cell.length_a   1.000
_cell.length_b   1.000
_cell.length_c   1.000
_cell.angle_alpha   90.00
_cell.angle_beta   90.00
_cell.angle_gamma   90.00
#
_symmetry.space_group_name_H-M   'P 1'
#
loop_
_entity.id
_entity.type
_entity.pdbx_description
1 polymer ?
#
loop_
_entity_poly.entity_id
_entity_poly.type
_entity_poly.pdbx_seq_one_letter_code
_entity_poly.pdbx_strand_id
1 'polypeptide(L)' 'MAEFEKGAIHARVVFQVVGDPKEHVENSLKKYIENLKTDKRIRIIQEHFEPSVEKEKLWHTFAELDIVV' A
#
# COMPACT_ATOMS: atom_id res chain seq x y z
N MET A 1 -15.28 -20.78 -3.52
CA MET A 1 -14.71 -19.67 -2.74
C MET A 1 -13.29 -20.06 -2.40
N ALA A 2 -12.31 -19.23 -2.77
CA ALA A 2 -10.91 -19.64 -2.86
C ALA A 2 -10.30 -19.95 -1.49
N GLU A 3 -9.60 -21.07 -1.47
CA GLU A 3 -8.85 -21.75 -0.41
C GLU A 3 -7.79 -20.84 0.22
N PHE A 4 -8.16 -20.08 1.26
CA PHE A 4 -7.20 -19.57 2.25
C PHE A 4 -7.23 -20.54 3.40
N GLU A 5 -6.25 -21.43 3.37
CA GLU A 5 -6.08 -22.54 4.28
C GLU A 5 -5.95 -22.05 5.73
N LYS A 6 -6.35 -22.91 6.68
CA LYS A 6 -6.11 -22.72 8.11
C LYS A 6 -4.68 -22.18 8.35
N GLY A 7 -4.58 -20.98 8.93
CA GLY A 7 -3.30 -20.38 9.34
C GLY A 7 -2.92 -19.07 8.64
N ALA A 8 -3.64 -18.66 7.60
CA ALA A 8 -3.42 -17.36 6.98
C ALA A 8 -3.81 -16.19 7.90
N ILE A 9 -3.06 -15.09 7.83
CA ILE A 9 -3.33 -13.85 8.56
C ILE A 9 -4.04 -12.88 7.63
N HIS A 10 -5.24 -12.46 8.03
CA HIS A 10 -5.91 -11.31 7.43
C HIS A 10 -5.50 -10.05 8.20
N ALA A 11 -4.88 -9.10 7.51
CA ALA A 11 -4.39 -7.87 8.11
C ALA A 11 -4.84 -6.65 7.32
N ARG A 12 -5.12 -5.56 8.05
CA ARG A 12 -5.18 -4.22 7.50
C ARG A 12 -3.82 -3.56 7.68
N VAL A 13 -3.24 -3.05 6.60
CA VAL A 13 -1.91 -2.45 6.58
C VAL A 13 -1.98 -1.06 5.98
N VAL A 14 -1.32 -0.10 6.62
CA VAL A 14 -1.21 1.27 6.12
C VAL A 14 0.25 1.55 5.76
N PHE A 15 0.48 1.92 4.50
CA PHE A 15 1.79 2.37 4.01
C PHE A 15 1.76 3.88 3.87
N GLN A 16 2.64 4.58 4.58
CA GLN A 16 2.78 6.02 4.49
C GLN A 16 4.13 6.39 3.87
N VAL A 17 4.10 7.35 2.94
CA VAL A 17 5.31 7.93 2.34
C VAL A 17 5.27 9.43 2.55
N VAL A 18 6.41 9.95 3.01
CA VAL A 18 6.64 11.38 3.23
C VAL A 18 7.94 11.78 2.54
N GLY A 19 7.94 12.86 1.77
CA GLY A 19 9.15 13.32 1.10
C GLY A 19 8.91 14.45 0.10
N ASP A 20 9.92 14.68 -0.75
CA ASP A 20 9.89 15.70 -1.80
C ASP A 20 10.75 15.21 -2.99
N PRO A 21 10.38 15.50 -4.26
CA PRO A 21 9.18 16.21 -4.69
C PRO A 21 7.94 15.30 -4.79
N LYS A 22 6.76 15.93 -4.88
CA LYS A 22 5.42 15.27 -4.93
C LYS A 22 5.38 14.01 -5.79
N GLU A 23 5.90 14.11 -7.01
CA GLU A 23 5.87 13.03 -7.98
C GLU A 23 6.63 11.79 -7.47
N HIS A 24 7.78 11.98 -6.81
CA HIS A 24 8.53 10.88 -6.24
C HIS A 24 7.78 10.21 -5.09
N VAL A 25 7.07 10.99 -4.27
CA VAL A 25 6.24 10.47 -3.16
C VAL A 25 5.09 9.61 -3.69
N GLU A 26 4.32 10.14 -4.65
CA GLU A 26 3.17 9.41 -5.23
C GLU A 26 3.61 8.19 -6.04
N ASN A 27 4.66 8.31 -6.85
CA ASN A 27 5.14 7.21 -7.68
C ASN A 27 5.80 6.11 -6.85
N SER A 28 6.51 6.44 -5.77
CA SER A 28 7.17 5.44 -4.93
C SER A 28 6.16 4.56 -4.22
N LEU A 29 5.11 5.15 -3.64
CA LEU A 29 4.04 4.39 -2.98
C LEU A 29 3.34 3.46 -3.99
N LYS A 30 2.90 4.00 -5.13
CA LYS A 30 2.25 3.19 -6.18
C LYS A 30 3.13 2.03 -6.64
N LYS A 31 4.39 2.29 -6.99
CA LYS A 31 5.33 1.24 -7.43
C LYS A 31 5.58 0.19 -6.37
N TYR A 32 5.65 0.59 -5.09
CA TYR A 32 5.83 -0.36 -4.00
C TYR A 32 4.62 -1.30 -3.87
N ILE A 33 3.39 -0.77 -3.92
CA ILE A 33 2.18 -1.60 -3.90
C ILE A 33 2.08 -2.50 -5.14
N GLU A 34 2.42 -1.98 -6.34
CA GLU A 34 2.46 -2.80 -7.55
C GLU A 34 3.49 -3.94 -7.44
N ASN A 35 4.64 -3.69 -6.83
CA ASN A 35 5.62 -4.73 -6.56
C ASN A 35 5.08 -5.78 -5.56
N LEU A 36 4.33 -5.38 -4.53
CA LEU A 36 3.69 -6.33 -3.61
C LEU A 36 2.73 -7.28 -4.33
N LYS A 37 2.02 -6.82 -5.36
CA LYS A 37 1.12 -7.66 -6.17
C LYS A 37 1.86 -8.77 -6.93
N THR A 38 3.17 -8.66 -7.12
CA THR A 38 3.98 -9.68 -7.79
C THR A 38 4.36 -10.85 -6.87
N ASP A 39 4.26 -10.67 -5.55
CA ASP A 39 4.55 -11.71 -4.57
C ASP A 39 3.34 -12.64 -4.39
N LYS A 40 3.48 -13.89 -4.81
CA LYS A 40 2.41 -14.91 -4.72
C LYS A 40 2.01 -15.26 -3.29
N ARG A 41 2.80 -14.86 -2.28
CA ARG A 41 2.49 -15.06 -0.86
C ARG A 41 1.53 -14.00 -0.32
N ILE A 42 1.35 -12.90 -1.04
CA ILE A 42 0.53 -11.77 -0.61
C ILE A 42 -0.68 -11.69 -1.53
N ARG A 43 -1.88 -11.74 -0.95
CA ARG A 43 -3.11 -11.40 -1.66
C ARG A 43 -3.66 -10.09 -1.16
N ILE A 44 -3.70 -9.09 -2.02
CA ILE A 44 -4.43 -7.84 -1.77
C ILE A 44 -5.92 -8.10 -2.03
N ILE A 45 -6.74 -7.91 -1.02
CA ILE A 45 -8.21 -7.98 -1.11
C ILE A 45 -8.77 -6.62 -1.55
N GLN A 46 -8.29 -5.55 -0.93
CA GLN A 46 -8.71 -4.18 -1.21
C GLN A 46 -7.50 -3.25 -1.12
N GLU A 47 -7.46 -2.23 -1.97
CA GLU A 47 -6.49 -1.15 -1.91
C GLU A 47 -7.19 0.20 -2.01
N HIS A 48 -6.73 1.15 -1.21
CA HIS A 48 -7.17 2.54 -1.23
C HIS A 48 -5.96 3.45 -1.16
N PHE A 49 -5.90 4.45 -2.04
CA PHE A 49 -4.80 5.43 -2.08
C PHE A 49 -5.38 6.81 -1.80
N GLU A 50 -4.81 7.51 -0.83
CA GLU A 50 -5.16 8.90 -0.58
C GLU A 50 -4.30 9.84 -1.43
N PRO A 51 -4.87 10.94 -1.95
CA PRO A 51 -4.12 11.94 -2.67
C PRO A 51 -3.06 12.57 -1.77
N SER A 52 -1.91 12.93 -2.36
CA SER A 52 -0.85 13.53 -1.57
C SER A 52 -1.21 14.95 -1.12
N VAL A 53 -0.87 15.26 0.13
CA VAL A 53 -1.09 16.56 0.76
C VAL A 53 0.25 17.15 1.19
N GLU A 54 0.45 18.44 0.94
CA GLU A 54 1.66 19.13 1.40
C GLU A 54 1.48 19.57 2.86
N LYS A 55 2.44 19.23 3.71
CA LYS A 55 2.54 19.68 5.10
C LYS A 55 4.01 19.91 5.41
N GLU A 56 4.32 21.02 6.09
CA GLU A 56 5.70 21.31 6.53
C GLU A 56 6.76 21.26 5.40
N LYS A 57 6.39 21.67 4.18
CA LYS A 57 7.21 21.61 2.94
C LYS A 57 7.54 20.20 2.43
N LEU A 58 6.83 19.19 2.92
CA LEU A 58 6.93 17.81 2.46
C LEU A 58 5.57 17.33 1.96
N TRP A 59 5.60 16.40 1.02
CA TRP A 59 4.42 15.72 0.52
C TRP A 59 4.18 14.45 1.32
N HIS A 60 2.94 14.28 1.79
CA HIS A 60 2.50 13.11 2.52
C HIS A 60 1.43 12.38 1.72
N THR A 61 1.53 11.08 1.59
CA THR A 61 0.49 10.21 1.03
C THR A 61 0.47 8.89 1.79
N PHE A 62 -0.64 8.17 1.73
CA PHE A 62 -0.71 6.82 2.25
C PHE A 62 -1.63 5.94 1.41
N ALA A 63 -1.41 4.63 1.54
CA ALA A 63 -2.29 3.61 1.01
C ALA A 63 -2.73 2.67 2.14
N GLU A 64 -4.01 2.34 2.16
CA GLU A 64 -4.57 1.32 3.04
C GLU A 64 -4.84 0.06 2.22
N LEU A 65 -4.29 -1.07 2.68
CA LEU A 65 -4.51 -2.37 2.08
C LEU A 65 -5.18 -3.29 3.08
N ASP A 66 -6.18 -4.03 2.62
CA ASP A 66 -6.63 -5.26 3.29
C ASP A 66 -5.95 -6.44 2.57
N ILE A 67 -5.13 -7.21 3.29
CA ILE A 67 -4.29 -8.28 2.71
C ILE A 67 -4.47 -9.61 3.44
N VAL A 68 -4.20 -10.71 2.74
CA VAL A 68 -4.02 -12.04 3.32
C VAL A 68 -2.61 -12.52 3.02
N VAL A 69 -1.93 -13.00 4.06
CA VAL A 69 -0.56 -13.54 4.03
C VAL A 69 -0.43 -14.84 4.82
#